data_AF-A0A6S6ZCC2-F1
#
_entry.id   AF-A0A6S6ZCC2-F1
#
_cell.length_a   1.000
_cell.length_b   1.000
_cell.length_c   1.000
_cell.angle_alpha   90.00
_cell.angle_beta   90.00
_cell.angle_gamma   90.00
#
_symmetry.space_group_name_H-M   'P 1'
#
loop_
_entity.id
_entity.type
_entity.pdbx_description
1 polymer ?
#
loop_
_entity_poly.entity_id
_entity_poly.type
_entity_poly.pdbx_seq_one_letter_code
_entity_poly.pdbx_strand_id
1 'polypeptide(L)'
;MSILIFVIVFVLGVLAIGPATIEADTVFGMLTGLPVSTGMAFIFYIASGAHRSRGAFIRIHRGTRKLYFIYPRQKRLHILDWDQLEALAGYVPIVSASGYASRHPLYLIGVDYSMEPPTEICAACGNLGLFDGDRSAKTLWSYLQVFMERGPEGLPKPAPLPPRQSRWRETQQPYRDWYAGLRRTLAKPYGMFKAPLTIPLWFGWLLINAFPDSVEAFIQYNVPYTQFPKEIDKLCGFDEKRRPVIRVNGERIDS
;
A
#
# COMPACT_ATOMS: atom_id res chain seq x y z
N MET A 1 10.00 1.64 8.38
CA MET A 1 11.01 0.56 8.54
C MET A 1 12.37 1.08 9.00
N SER A 2 12.97 2.07 8.30
CA SER A 2 14.35 2.53 8.57
C SER A 2 14.61 2.99 10.02
N ILE A 3 13.71 3.81 10.57
CA ILE A 3 13.86 4.37 11.93
C ILE A 3 13.75 3.30 13.04
N LEU A 4 12.82 2.35 12.93
CA LEU A 4 12.65 1.29 13.94
C LEU A 4 13.82 0.30 13.91
N ILE A 5 14.27 -0.09 12.72
CA ILE A 5 15.47 -0.93 12.56
C ILE A 5 16.67 -0.20 13.14
N PHE A 6 16.80 1.10 12.84
CA PHE A 6 17.84 1.91 13.44
C PHE A 6 17.76 1.94 14.97
N VAL A 7 16.58 2.15 15.56
CA VAL A 7 16.41 2.17 17.03
C VAL A 7 16.74 0.81 17.64
N ILE A 8 16.33 -0.30 17.00
CA ILE A 8 16.66 -1.65 17.45
C ILE A 8 18.17 -1.89 17.35
N VAL A 9 18.80 -1.55 16.23
CA VAL A 9 20.25 -1.67 16.03
C VAL A 9 21.01 -0.77 17.00
N PHE A 10 20.49 0.41 17.30
CA PHE A 10 21.03 1.36 18.27
C PHE A 10 20.98 0.76 19.69
N VAL A 11 19.83 0.28 20.14
CA VAL A 11 19.69 -0.35 21.46
C VAL A 11 20.54 -1.62 21.55
N LEU A 12 20.55 -2.47 20.52
CA LEU A 12 21.39 -3.67 20.48
C LEU A 12 22.89 -3.32 20.49
N GLY A 13 23.30 -2.28 19.75
CA GLY A 13 24.68 -1.79 19.73
C GLY A 13 25.11 -1.25 21.09
N VAL A 14 24.26 -0.44 21.73
CA VAL A 14 24.47 0.08 23.09
C VAL A 14 24.57 -1.07 24.12
N LEU A 15 23.71 -2.08 24.01
CA LEU A 15 23.74 -3.25 24.89
C LEU A 15 24.95 -4.16 24.65
N ALA A 16 25.39 -4.31 23.39
CA ALA A 16 26.53 -5.15 23.02
C ALA A 16 27.88 -4.52 23.43
N ILE A 17 27.98 -3.19 23.35
CA ILE A 17 29.19 -2.44 23.76
C ILE A 17 29.24 -2.29 25.28
N GLY A 18 28.07 -2.18 25.93
CA GLY A 18 27.91 -1.99 27.37
C GLY A 18 27.83 -0.50 27.72
N PRO A 19 26.89 -0.08 28.59
CA PRO A 19 26.64 1.35 28.85
C PRO A 19 27.81 2.09 29.51
N ALA A 20 28.77 1.38 30.10
CA ALA A 20 29.92 1.95 30.79
C ALA A 20 31.11 2.32 29.87
N THR A 21 31.12 1.83 28.63
CA THR A 21 32.22 1.98 27.66
C THR A 21 31.84 2.86 26.47
N ILE A 22 30.62 3.41 26.46
CA ILE A 22 30.09 4.21 25.35
C ILE A 22 30.53 5.66 25.51
N GLU A 23 31.46 6.08 24.67
CA GLU A 23 31.88 7.46 24.54
C GLU A 23 30.81 8.29 23.79
N ALA A 24 30.72 9.59 24.12
CA ALA A 24 29.76 10.51 23.51
C ALA A 24 29.87 10.56 21.97
N ASP A 25 31.09 10.43 21.43
CA ASP A 25 31.34 10.38 19.99
C ASP A 25 30.75 9.13 19.32
N THR A 26 30.71 8.01 20.04
CA THR A 26 30.07 6.77 19.56
C THR A 26 28.56 6.93 19.50
N VAL A 27 27.96 7.56 20.52
CA VAL A 27 26.52 7.88 20.53
C VAL A 27 26.17 8.85 19.41
N PHE A 28 26.99 9.88 19.21
CA PHE A 28 26.77 10.88 18.17
C PHE A 28 26.92 10.27 16.77
N GLY A 29 27.97 9.47 16.55
CA GLY A 29 28.18 8.70 15.33
C GLY A 29 27.00 7.78 15.01
N MET A 30 26.48 7.08 16.02
CA MET A 30 25.27 6.28 15.83
C MET A 30 24.06 7.16 15.50
N LEU A 31 23.77 8.22 16.26
CA LEU A 31 22.62 9.12 16.01
C LEU A 31 22.63 9.75 14.61
N THR A 32 23.81 10.04 14.03
CA THR A 32 23.91 10.50 12.64
C THR A 32 23.49 9.44 11.60
N GLY A 33 23.42 8.16 11.97
CA GLY A 33 22.93 7.09 11.11
C GLY A 33 21.41 7.15 10.85
N LEU A 34 20.62 7.84 11.68
CA LEU A 34 19.17 8.05 11.45
C LEU A 34 18.88 8.86 10.19
N PRO A 35 19.41 10.09 10.03
CA PRO A 35 19.21 10.85 8.82
C PRO A 35 19.81 10.15 7.58
N VAL A 36 20.94 9.46 7.71
CA VAL A 36 21.57 8.70 6.61
C VAL A 36 20.67 7.55 6.15
N SER A 37 20.16 6.73 7.08
CA SER A 37 19.28 5.60 6.75
C SER A 37 17.92 6.03 6.21
N THR A 38 17.41 7.18 6.66
CA THR A 38 16.18 7.79 6.13
C THR A 38 16.41 8.33 4.72
N GLY A 39 17.52 9.04 4.51
CA GLY A 39 17.93 9.53 3.19
C GLY A 39 18.14 8.41 2.19
N MET A 40 18.80 7.32 2.60
CA MET A 40 19.02 6.14 1.76
C MET A 40 17.70 5.45 1.39
N ALA A 41 16.78 5.29 2.35
CA ALA A 41 15.45 4.74 2.06
C ALA A 41 14.66 5.61 1.07
N PHE A 42 14.76 6.93 1.20
CA PHE A 42 14.15 7.87 0.26
C PHE A 42 14.79 7.78 -1.14
N ILE A 43 16.12 7.68 -1.22
CA ILE A 43 16.84 7.46 -2.48
C ILE A 43 16.39 6.15 -3.13
N PHE A 44 16.31 5.03 -2.39
CA PHE A 44 15.80 3.76 -2.92
C PHE A 44 14.34 3.86 -3.39
N TYR A 45 13.50 4.59 -2.67
CA TYR A 45 12.11 4.84 -3.08
C TYR A 45 12.02 5.65 -4.40
N ILE A 46 12.91 6.63 -4.58
CA ILE A 46 13.00 7.37 -5.85
C ILE A 46 13.60 6.49 -6.95
N ALA A 47 14.74 5.86 -6.70
CA ALA A 47 15.50 5.05 -7.67
C ALA A 47 14.72 3.83 -8.15
N SER A 48 13.98 3.16 -7.26
CA SER A 48 13.05 2.08 -7.64
C SER A 48 11.90 2.57 -8.52
N GLY A 49 11.67 3.89 -8.57
CA GLY A 49 10.57 4.54 -9.28
C GLY A 49 9.21 4.37 -8.60
N ALA A 50 9.16 3.85 -7.36
CA ALA A 50 7.92 3.55 -6.65
C ALA A 50 7.01 4.80 -6.57
N HIS A 51 7.61 5.98 -6.44
CA HIS A 51 6.95 7.28 -6.52
C HIS A 51 6.18 7.58 -7.83
N ARG A 52 6.34 6.77 -8.89
CA ARG A 52 5.70 6.99 -10.21
C ARG A 52 4.51 6.08 -10.48
N SER A 53 4.19 5.15 -9.58
CA SER A 53 3.03 4.26 -9.74
C SER A 53 2.21 4.19 -8.46
N ARG A 54 0.89 4.27 -8.60
CA ARG A 54 -0.08 4.16 -7.49
C ARG A 54 -0.62 2.73 -7.34
N GLY A 55 0.04 1.75 -7.96
CA GLY A 55 -0.35 0.34 -7.99
C GLY A 55 -0.78 -0.13 -9.38
N ALA A 56 -1.06 -1.43 -9.49
CA ALA A 56 -1.64 -2.04 -10.68
C ALA A 56 -3.14 -2.27 -10.47
N PHE A 57 -3.91 -2.17 -11.53
CA PHE A 57 -5.32 -2.52 -11.52
C PHE A 57 -5.54 -3.70 -12.44
N ILE A 58 -6.56 -4.49 -12.14
CA ILE A 58 -7.06 -5.55 -13.02
C ILE A 58 -8.46 -5.18 -13.46
N ARG A 59 -8.81 -5.51 -14.71
CA ARG A 59 -10.20 -5.52 -15.17
C ARG A 59 -10.59 -6.95 -15.48
N ILE A 60 -11.77 -7.36 -15.05
CA ILE A 60 -12.31 -8.67 -15.33
C ILE A 60 -13.63 -8.45 -16.06
N HIS A 61 -13.83 -9.16 -17.16
CA HIS A 61 -15.08 -9.09 -17.91
C HIS A 61 -15.70 -10.49 -18.02
N ARG A 62 -16.91 -10.62 -17.45
CA ARG A 62 -17.66 -11.88 -17.44
C ARG A 62 -18.00 -12.36 -18.85
N GLY A 63 -18.51 -11.49 -19.71
CA GLY A 63 -19.02 -11.87 -21.03
C GLY A 63 -17.95 -12.41 -21.97
N THR A 64 -16.71 -11.93 -21.85
CA THR A 64 -15.57 -12.40 -22.65
C THR A 64 -14.73 -13.45 -21.92
N ARG A 65 -15.00 -13.70 -20.64
CA ARG A 65 -14.21 -14.56 -19.75
C ARG A 65 -12.71 -14.20 -19.78
N LYS A 66 -12.39 -12.91 -19.72
CA LYS A 66 -11.00 -12.42 -19.80
C LYS A 66 -10.64 -11.53 -18.61
N LEU A 67 -9.38 -11.62 -18.23
CA LEU A 67 -8.70 -10.71 -17.32
C LEU A 67 -7.76 -9.82 -18.11
N TYR A 68 -7.87 -8.51 -17.88
CA TYR A 68 -7.04 -7.49 -18.48
C TYR A 68 -6.15 -6.87 -17.42
N PHE A 69 -4.85 -6.81 -17.70
CA PHE A 69 -3.85 -6.32 -16.76
C PHE A 69 -2.83 -5.43 -17.44
N ILE A 70 -2.36 -4.39 -16.75
CA ILE A 70 -1.28 -3.52 -17.21
C ILE A 70 -0.30 -3.38 -16.07
N TYR A 71 0.96 -3.76 -16.32
CA TYR A 71 2.01 -3.56 -15.33
C TYR A 71 2.19 -2.07 -15.04
N PRO A 72 2.48 -1.71 -13.78
CA PRO A 72 2.95 -0.38 -13.42
C PRO A 72 4.03 0.10 -14.39
N ARG A 73 3.87 1.32 -14.92
CA ARG A 73 4.81 1.99 -15.87
C ARG A 73 4.86 1.40 -17.28
N GLN A 74 4.13 0.33 -17.56
CA GLN A 74 3.99 -0.19 -18.92
C GLN A 74 2.67 0.28 -19.52
N LYS A 75 2.63 0.37 -20.86
CA LYS A 75 1.39 0.66 -21.61
C LYS A 75 0.78 -0.60 -22.22
N ARG A 76 1.51 -1.73 -22.17
CA ARG A 76 1.06 -2.98 -22.78
C ARG A 76 -0.10 -3.54 -21.97
N LEU A 77 -1.18 -3.83 -22.68
CA LEU A 77 -2.31 -4.58 -22.16
C LEU A 77 -1.99 -6.06 -22.26
N HIS A 78 -2.01 -6.74 -21.12
CA HIS A 78 -2.00 -8.20 -21.05
C HIS A 78 -3.42 -8.70 -20.99
N ILE A 79 -3.69 -9.77 -21.74
CA ILE A 79 -5.01 -10.38 -21.85
C ILE A 79 -4.85 -11.85 -21.48
N LEU A 80 -5.47 -12.24 -20.37
CA LEU A 80 -5.42 -13.61 -19.87
C LEU A 80 -6.82 -14.22 -19.95
N ASP A 81 -6.90 -15.48 -20.38
CA ASP A 81 -8.15 -16.22 -20.42
C ASP A 81 -8.50 -16.74 -19.03
N TRP A 82 -9.70 -16.41 -18.54
CA TRP A 82 -10.14 -16.71 -17.18
C TRP A 82 -10.09 -18.21 -16.87
N ASP A 83 -10.46 -19.03 -17.84
CA ASP A 83 -10.53 -20.49 -17.69
C ASP A 83 -9.15 -21.15 -17.60
N GLN A 84 -8.09 -20.42 -17.93
CA GLN A 84 -6.70 -20.88 -17.84
C GLN A 84 -5.93 -20.17 -16.71
N LEU A 85 -6.62 -19.38 -15.88
CA LEU A 85 -5.99 -18.74 -14.74
C LEU A 85 -5.76 -19.74 -13.61
N GLU A 86 -4.54 -19.73 -13.09
CA GLU A 86 -4.19 -20.35 -11.83
C GLU A 86 -4.25 -19.30 -10.71
N ALA A 87 -4.97 -19.62 -9.65
CA ALA A 87 -5.11 -18.75 -8.48
C ALA A 87 -4.25 -19.27 -7.32
N LEU A 88 -3.36 -18.42 -6.80
CA LEU A 88 -2.47 -18.74 -5.69
C LEU A 88 -2.62 -17.71 -4.56
N ALA A 89 -2.74 -18.17 -3.32
CA ALA A 89 -2.53 -17.29 -2.17
C ALA A 89 -1.03 -17.08 -1.95
N GLY A 90 -0.56 -15.85 -2.15
CA GLY A 90 0.83 -15.47 -1.91
C GLY A 90 1.22 -15.52 -0.44
N TYR A 91 2.54 -15.47 -0.19
CA TYR A 91 3.09 -15.21 1.13
C TYR A 91 4.12 -14.09 1.04
N VAL A 92 3.77 -12.91 1.55
CA VAL A 92 4.67 -11.76 1.61
C VAL A 92 4.94 -11.44 3.08
N PRO A 93 6.11 -11.80 3.60
CA PRO A 93 6.50 -11.41 4.95
C PRO A 93 6.78 -9.90 4.97
N ILE A 94 6.17 -9.20 5.93
CA ILE A 94 6.36 -7.78 6.16
C ILE A 94 6.95 -7.60 7.55
N VAL A 95 8.21 -7.18 7.57
CA VAL A 95 8.85 -6.68 8.78
C VAL A 95 8.56 -5.18 8.87
N SER A 96 7.75 -4.77 9.84
CA SER A 96 7.34 -3.37 10.00
C SER A 96 7.60 -2.85 11.42
N ALA A 97 7.38 -1.56 11.63
CA ALA A 97 7.42 -0.95 12.97
C ALA A 97 6.41 -1.55 13.95
N SER A 98 5.31 -2.08 13.42
CA SER A 98 4.27 -2.82 14.16
C SER A 98 4.63 -4.29 14.43
N GLY A 99 5.83 -4.75 14.06
CA GLY A 99 6.27 -6.13 14.21
C GLY A 99 6.25 -6.92 12.91
N TYR A 100 6.36 -8.25 13.05
CA TYR A 100 6.27 -9.21 11.94
C TYR A 100 4.80 -9.43 11.58
N ALA A 101 4.46 -9.16 10.33
CA ALA A 101 3.16 -9.42 9.75
C ALA A 101 3.33 -10.15 8.43
N SER A 102 2.28 -10.81 7.94
CA SER A 102 2.30 -11.46 6.63
C SER A 102 1.09 -11.04 5.83
N ARG A 103 1.32 -10.73 4.56
CA ARG A 103 0.27 -10.46 3.58
C ARG A 103 0.12 -11.65 2.67
N HIS A 104 -1.12 -12.04 2.40
CA HIS A 104 -1.44 -13.11 1.47
C HIS A 104 -2.26 -12.57 0.30
N PRO A 105 -1.65 -11.82 -0.62
CA PRO A 105 -2.35 -11.35 -1.80
C PRO A 105 -2.80 -12.53 -2.65
N LEU A 106 -3.93 -12.38 -3.36
CA LEU A 106 -4.33 -13.34 -4.37
C LEU A 106 -3.51 -13.07 -5.64
N TYR A 107 -2.71 -14.03 -6.07
CA TYR A 107 -2.05 -13.98 -7.38
C TYR A 107 -2.90 -14.72 -8.40
N LEU A 108 -3.15 -14.07 -9.54
CA LEU A 108 -3.76 -14.69 -10.72
C LEU A 108 -2.66 -14.84 -11.77
N ILE A 109 -2.33 -16.08 -12.09
CA ILE A 109 -1.25 -16.45 -12.99
C ILE A 109 -1.88 -17.00 -14.26
N GLY A 110 -1.41 -16.54 -15.42
CA GLY A 110 -1.86 -17.06 -16.70
C GLY A 110 -0.85 -16.74 -17.81
N VAL A 111 -1.01 -17.38 -18.96
CA VAL A 111 -0.13 -17.17 -20.11
C VAL A 111 -0.77 -16.16 -21.06
N ASP A 112 -0.01 -15.12 -21.41
CA ASP A 112 -0.39 -14.18 -22.46
C ASP A 112 0.10 -14.71 -23.81
N TYR A 113 -0.80 -15.41 -24.52
CA TYR A 113 -0.54 -15.97 -25.85
C TYR A 113 -0.47 -14.91 -26.96
N SER A 114 -0.79 -13.63 -26.67
CA SER A 114 -0.56 -12.54 -27.62
C SER A 114 0.91 -12.09 -27.68
N MET A 115 1.75 -12.64 -26.80
CA MET A 115 3.18 -12.39 -26.78
C MET A 115 3.93 -13.42 -27.64
N GLU A 116 5.00 -12.96 -28.28
CA GLU A 116 5.96 -13.80 -28.97
C GLU A 116 7.34 -13.62 -28.30
N PRO A 117 7.84 -14.61 -27.53
CA PRO A 117 7.16 -15.86 -27.16
C PRO A 117 6.01 -15.66 -26.13
N PRO A 118 5.07 -16.62 -26.02
CA PRO A 118 4.05 -16.60 -24.98
C PRO A 118 4.70 -16.46 -23.60
N THR A 119 4.18 -15.56 -22.78
CA THR A 119 4.81 -15.19 -21.51
C THR A 119 3.83 -15.36 -20.35
N GLU A 120 4.31 -15.92 -19.24
CA GLU A 120 3.54 -16.00 -18.01
C GLU A 120 3.41 -14.62 -17.36
N ILE A 121 2.18 -14.25 -17.01
CA ILE A 121 1.85 -12.99 -16.36
C ILE A 121 1.26 -13.30 -14.99
N CYS A 122 1.80 -12.65 -13.97
CA CYS A 122 1.32 -12.75 -12.60
C CYS A 122 0.69 -11.42 -12.17
N ALA A 123 -0.63 -11.42 -12.02
CA ALA A 123 -1.40 -10.27 -11.57
C ALA A 123 -1.68 -10.37 -10.06
N ALA A 124 -1.05 -9.48 -9.29
CA ALA A 124 -1.30 -9.36 -7.86
C ALA A 124 -2.64 -8.67 -7.59
N CYS A 125 -3.59 -9.41 -7.05
CA CYS A 125 -4.91 -8.94 -6.63
C CYS A 125 -4.91 -8.66 -5.14
N GLY A 126 -5.69 -7.66 -4.73
CA GLY A 126 -5.61 -7.02 -3.41
C GLY A 126 -5.62 -7.97 -2.22
N ASN A 127 -5.06 -7.49 -1.11
CA ASN A 127 -5.10 -8.17 0.18
C ASN A 127 -5.98 -7.35 1.14
N LEU A 128 -6.88 -8.02 1.88
CA LEU A 128 -7.80 -7.37 2.82
C LEU A 128 -7.21 -7.22 4.24
N GLY A 129 -6.07 -7.85 4.58
CA GLY A 129 -5.52 -7.78 5.94
C GLY A 129 -4.01 -8.01 6.08
N LEU A 130 -3.42 -7.47 7.16
CA LEU A 130 -2.05 -7.76 7.61
C LEU A 130 -1.94 -9.05 8.44
N PHE A 131 -3.07 -9.64 8.85
CA PHE A 131 -3.15 -10.79 9.77
C PHE A 131 -4.36 -11.68 9.47
N ASP A 132 -4.59 -12.00 8.20
CA ASP A 132 -5.75 -12.80 7.75
C ASP A 132 -5.38 -14.21 7.28
N GLY A 133 -4.10 -14.53 7.18
CA GLY A 133 -3.66 -15.77 6.53
C GLY A 133 -4.10 -15.80 5.07
N ASP A 134 -4.37 -16.98 4.52
CA ASP A 134 -4.89 -17.11 3.14
C ASP A 134 -6.39 -16.79 2.99
N ARG A 135 -7.06 -16.35 4.07
CA ARG A 135 -8.52 -16.21 4.12
C ARG A 135 -9.04 -15.12 3.20
N SER A 136 -8.36 -13.98 3.12
CA SER A 136 -8.76 -12.90 2.22
C SER A 136 -8.58 -13.26 0.76
N ALA A 137 -7.47 -13.90 0.41
CA ALA A 137 -7.23 -14.42 -0.94
C ALA A 137 -8.30 -15.43 -1.35
N LYS A 138 -8.63 -16.40 -0.48
CA LYS A 138 -9.69 -17.39 -0.72
C LYS A 138 -11.07 -16.74 -0.85
N THR A 139 -11.37 -15.75 -0.01
CA THR A 139 -12.64 -15.02 -0.05
C THR A 139 -12.75 -14.19 -1.33
N LEU A 140 -11.67 -13.52 -1.74
CA LEU A 140 -11.62 -12.77 -2.98
C LEU A 140 -11.73 -13.70 -4.19
N TRP A 141 -11.03 -14.84 -4.19
CA TRP A 141 -11.10 -15.81 -5.27
C TRP A 141 -12.51 -16.37 -5.44
N SER A 142 -13.14 -16.84 -4.34
CA SER A 142 -14.52 -17.33 -4.37
C SER A 142 -15.50 -16.24 -4.83
N TYR A 143 -15.33 -14.99 -4.39
CA TYR A 143 -16.12 -13.86 -4.89
C TYR A 143 -15.99 -13.70 -6.41
N LEU A 144 -14.77 -13.75 -6.94
CA LEU A 144 -14.52 -13.61 -8.37
C LEU A 144 -15.07 -14.79 -9.17
N GLN A 145 -14.97 -16.02 -8.66
CA GLN A 145 -15.57 -17.20 -9.30
C GLN A 145 -17.10 -17.06 -9.41
N VAL A 146 -17.78 -16.71 -8.31
CA VAL A 146 -19.23 -16.49 -8.32
C VAL A 146 -19.61 -15.35 -9.26
N PHE A 147 -18.84 -14.26 -9.28
CA PHE A 147 -19.05 -13.15 -10.22
C PHE A 147 -18.96 -13.61 -11.68
N MET A 148 -17.99 -14.47 -12.00
CA MET A 148 -17.80 -14.97 -13.36
C MET A 148 -18.87 -15.97 -13.79
N GLU A 149 -19.41 -16.75 -12.86
CA GLU A 149 -20.50 -17.69 -13.14
C GLU A 149 -21.86 -16.96 -13.24
N ARG A 150 -22.24 -16.29 -12.15
CA ARG A 150 -23.61 -15.81 -11.90
C ARG A 150 -23.78 -14.31 -12.13
N GLY A 151 -22.69 -13.57 -12.30
CA GLY A 151 -22.72 -12.12 -12.40
C GLY A 151 -22.78 -11.42 -11.03
N PRO A 152 -23.09 -10.12 -11.00
CA PRO A 152 -23.10 -9.32 -9.76
C PRO A 152 -24.34 -9.57 -8.89
N GLU A 153 -25.36 -10.26 -9.40
CA GLU A 153 -26.60 -10.52 -8.67
C GLU A 153 -26.36 -11.47 -7.49
N GLY A 154 -26.80 -11.07 -6.30
CA GLY A 154 -26.61 -11.84 -5.06
C GLY A 154 -25.21 -11.72 -4.43
N LEU A 155 -24.26 -11.03 -5.06
CA LEU A 155 -22.97 -10.73 -4.45
C LEU A 155 -23.07 -9.52 -3.50
N PRO A 156 -22.35 -9.55 -2.37
CA PRO A 156 -22.28 -8.40 -1.48
C PRO A 156 -21.66 -7.23 -2.24
N LYS A 157 -22.35 -6.08 -2.25
CA LYS A 157 -21.81 -4.88 -2.87
C LYS A 157 -20.52 -4.48 -2.15
N PRO A 158 -19.43 -4.20 -2.90
CA PRO A 158 -18.21 -3.72 -2.27
C PRO A 158 -18.47 -2.38 -1.57
N ALA A 159 -17.73 -2.13 -0.49
CA ALA A 159 -17.77 -0.83 0.16
C ALA A 159 -17.43 0.27 -0.86
N PRO A 160 -18.14 1.41 -0.84
CA PRO A 160 -17.84 2.50 -1.75
C PRO A 160 -16.39 2.94 -1.55
N LEU A 161 -15.68 3.18 -2.64
CA LEU A 161 -14.34 3.73 -2.58
C LEU A 161 -14.40 5.09 -1.86
N PRO A 162 -13.49 5.37 -0.92
CA PRO A 162 -13.48 6.66 -0.25
C PRO A 162 -13.29 7.76 -1.31
N PRO A 163 -14.04 8.88 -1.22
CA PRO A 163 -13.89 9.97 -2.16
C PRO A 163 -12.47 10.52 -2.05
N ARG A 164 -11.84 10.79 -3.19
CA ARG A 164 -10.51 11.40 -3.23
C ARG A 164 -10.58 12.77 -2.56
N GLN A 165 -9.80 12.95 -1.50
CA GLN A 165 -9.80 14.21 -0.76
C GLN A 165 -8.82 15.19 -1.42
N SER A 166 -8.82 16.45 -1.00
CA SER A 166 -7.76 17.38 -1.43
C SER A 166 -6.39 16.87 -0.97
N ARG A 167 -5.33 17.15 -1.74
CA ARG A 167 -3.93 16.79 -1.40
C ARG A 167 -3.58 17.01 0.05
N TRP A 168 -3.89 18.20 0.55
CA TRP A 168 -3.59 18.59 1.92
C TRP A 168 -4.30 17.71 2.95
N ARG A 169 -5.56 17.35 2.70
CA ARG A 169 -6.32 16.45 3.57
C ARG A 169 -5.76 15.02 3.53
N GLU A 170 -5.41 14.49 2.35
CA GLU A 170 -4.78 13.15 2.26
C GLU A 170 -3.42 13.13 2.98
N THR A 171 -2.59 14.16 2.80
CA THR A 171 -1.31 14.29 3.50
C THR A 171 -1.48 14.45 5.02
N GLN A 172 -2.54 15.14 5.48
CA GLN A 172 -2.81 15.30 6.90
C GLN A 172 -3.51 14.12 7.56
N GLN A 173 -4.13 13.23 6.79
CA GLN A 173 -4.92 12.13 7.31
C GLN A 173 -4.15 11.25 8.30
N PRO A 174 -2.88 10.83 8.03
CA PRO A 174 -2.09 10.06 8.99
C PRO A 174 -1.88 10.77 10.33
N TYR A 175 -1.67 12.10 10.31
CA TYR A 175 -1.53 12.89 11.55
C TYR A 175 -2.84 12.98 12.33
N ARG A 176 -3.98 13.08 11.64
CA ARG A 176 -5.31 13.10 12.28
C ARG A 176 -5.63 11.76 12.91
N ASP A 177 -5.31 10.67 12.22
CA ASP A 177 -5.52 9.31 12.72
C ASP A 177 -4.60 9.02 13.91
N TRP A 178 -3.35 9.47 13.85
CA TRP A 178 -2.42 9.44 14.99
C TRP A 178 -2.98 10.21 16.20
N TYR A 179 -3.40 11.45 16.00
CA TYR A 179 -3.92 12.29 17.08
C TYR A 179 -5.20 11.71 17.70
N ALA A 180 -6.12 11.20 16.86
CA ALA A 180 -7.32 10.53 17.31
C ALA A 180 -6.99 9.27 18.13
N GLY A 181 -5.98 8.51 17.72
CA GLY A 181 -5.48 7.35 18.45
C GLY A 181 -4.89 7.71 19.82
N LEU A 182 -4.06 8.75 19.89
CA LEU A 182 -3.49 9.26 21.13
C LEU A 182 -4.60 9.69 22.09
N ARG A 183 -5.56 10.50 21.60
CA ARG A 183 -6.71 10.97 22.38
C ARG A 183 -7.53 9.81 22.93
N ARG A 184 -7.83 8.79 22.11
CA ARG A 184 -8.54 7.58 22.55
C ARG A 184 -7.75 6.82 23.62
N THR A 185 -6.43 6.77 23.51
CA THR A 185 -5.57 6.08 24.48
C THR A 185 -5.55 6.80 25.83
N LEU A 186 -5.44 8.12 25.82
CA LEU A 186 -5.47 8.95 27.02
C LEU A 186 -6.85 8.96 27.69
N ALA A 187 -7.93 8.82 26.91
CA ALA A 187 -9.30 8.76 27.40
C ALA A 187 -9.68 7.42 28.07
N LYS A 188 -8.84 6.38 27.97
CA LYS A 188 -9.06 5.11 28.69
C LYS A 188 -8.89 5.30 30.21
N PRO A 189 -9.56 4.50 31.06
CA PRO A 189 -9.30 4.53 32.50
C PRO A 189 -7.82 4.25 32.77
N TYR A 190 -7.21 5.03 33.68
CA TYR A 190 -5.77 5.07 33.95
C TYR A 190 -4.87 5.56 32.79
N GLY A 191 -5.44 6.07 31.70
CA GLY A 191 -4.71 6.61 30.54
C GLY A 191 -3.85 7.82 30.89
N MET A 192 -4.37 8.74 31.71
CA MET A 192 -3.59 9.88 32.22
C MET A 192 -2.47 9.46 33.18
N PHE A 193 -2.68 8.44 34.00
CA PHE A 193 -1.63 7.94 34.90
C PHE A 193 -0.47 7.30 34.12
N LYS A 194 -0.77 6.68 32.97
CA LYS A 194 0.23 6.13 32.04
C LYS A 194 0.76 7.16 31.04
N ALA A 195 0.29 8.41 31.06
CA ALA A 195 0.68 9.46 30.12
C ALA A 195 2.19 9.68 30.02
N PRO A 196 2.98 9.67 31.13
CA PRO A 196 4.43 9.84 31.07
C PRO A 196 5.13 8.80 30.20
N LEU A 197 4.56 7.59 30.08
CA LEU A 197 5.11 6.52 29.23
C LEU A 197 4.45 6.49 27.84
N THR A 198 3.13 6.68 27.78
CA THR A 198 2.40 6.58 26.51
C THR A 198 2.67 7.75 25.58
N ILE A 199 2.80 8.98 26.09
CA ILE A 199 3.06 10.16 25.25
C ILE A 199 4.37 10.02 24.46
N PRO A 200 5.53 9.68 25.07
CA PRO A 200 6.77 9.42 24.33
C PRO A 200 6.64 8.30 23.29
N LEU A 201 5.95 7.20 23.62
CA LEU A 201 5.71 6.11 22.67
C LEU A 201 4.88 6.57 21.46
N TRP A 202 3.85 7.38 21.69
CA TRP A 202 3.05 7.97 20.61
C TRP A 202 3.85 8.97 19.78
N PHE A 203 4.76 9.76 20.37
CA PHE A 203 5.71 10.57 19.60
C PHE A 203 6.66 9.72 18.75
N GLY A 204 7.13 8.58 19.28
CA GLY A 204 7.88 7.60 18.48
C GLY A 204 7.04 7.09 17.30
N TRP A 205 5.77 6.75 17.52
CA TRP A 205 4.85 6.31 16.47
C TRP A 205 4.59 7.38 15.40
N LEU A 206 4.51 8.66 15.80
CA LEU A 206 4.38 9.79 14.89
C LEU A 206 5.53 9.81 13.87
N LEU A 207 6.77 9.68 14.37
CA LEU A 207 7.97 9.73 13.53
C LEU A 207 8.14 8.48 12.66
N ILE A 208 7.72 7.31 13.15
CA ILE A 208 7.98 6.03 12.48
C ILE A 208 6.89 5.65 11.45
N ASN A 209 5.64 6.06 11.66
CA ASN A 209 4.52 5.74 10.76
C ASN A 209 3.87 6.98 10.17
N ALA A 210 3.32 7.86 11.01
CA ALA A 210 2.48 8.96 10.50
C ALA A 210 3.25 9.96 9.61
N PHE A 211 4.49 10.30 9.96
CA PHE A 211 5.32 11.17 9.12
C PHE A 211 5.68 10.51 7.77
N PRO A 212 6.26 9.30 7.71
CA PRO A 212 6.49 8.60 6.45
C PRO A 212 5.24 8.44 5.58
N ASP A 213 4.11 8.03 6.17
CA ASP A 213 2.84 7.84 5.46
C ASP A 213 2.32 9.16 4.89
N SER A 214 2.53 10.29 5.58
CA SER A 214 2.15 11.62 5.08
C SER A 214 2.98 12.03 3.86
N VAL A 215 4.27 11.73 3.86
CA VAL A 215 5.19 12.02 2.75
C VAL A 215 4.84 11.15 1.56
N GLU A 216 4.58 9.85 1.79
CA GLU A 216 4.10 8.94 0.75
C GLU A 216 2.79 9.42 0.14
N ALA A 217 1.80 9.77 0.97
CA ALA A 217 0.53 10.33 0.50
C ALA A 217 0.73 11.61 -0.32
N PHE A 218 1.62 12.50 0.10
CA PHE A 218 1.94 13.74 -0.61
C PHE A 218 2.56 13.50 -2.00
N ILE A 219 3.44 12.50 -2.11
CA ILE A 219 4.11 12.12 -3.35
C ILE A 219 3.13 11.39 -4.27
N GLN A 220 2.44 10.38 -3.74
CA GLN A 220 1.48 9.56 -4.49
C GLN A 220 0.23 10.32 -4.91
N TYR A 221 -0.08 11.46 -4.27
CA TYR A 221 -1.26 12.25 -4.62
C TYR A 221 -1.28 12.66 -6.10
N ASN A 222 -0.12 12.98 -6.69
CA ASN A 222 -0.04 13.42 -8.08
C ASN A 222 0.20 12.29 -9.08
N VAL A 223 0.37 11.06 -8.59
CA VAL A 223 0.63 9.91 -9.45
C VAL A 223 -0.68 9.48 -10.11
N PRO A 224 -0.74 9.48 -11.46
CA PRO A 224 -1.92 9.03 -12.16
C PRO A 224 -2.12 7.53 -11.97
N TYR A 225 -3.37 7.09 -11.95
CA TYR A 225 -3.68 5.67 -12.04
C TYR A 225 -3.29 5.14 -13.42
N THR A 226 -2.90 3.87 -13.48
CA THR A 226 -2.71 3.16 -14.75
C THR A 226 -4.00 3.24 -15.57
N GLN A 227 -3.91 3.76 -16.78
CA GLN A 227 -5.03 3.91 -17.68
C GLN A 227 -5.13 2.68 -18.57
N PHE A 228 -6.34 2.11 -18.66
CA PHE A 228 -6.62 1.07 -19.64
C PHE A 228 -6.96 1.70 -21.00
N PRO A 229 -6.79 0.96 -22.10
CA PRO A 229 -7.39 1.33 -23.38
C PRO A 229 -8.89 1.55 -23.20
N LYS A 230 -9.43 2.58 -23.87
CA LYS A 230 -10.83 3.00 -23.73
C LYS A 230 -11.79 1.86 -24.06
N GLU A 231 -11.41 1.00 -25.00
CA GLU A 231 -12.19 -0.16 -25.41
C GLU A 231 -12.39 -1.12 -24.23
N ILE A 232 -11.35 -1.35 -23.43
CA ILE A 232 -11.39 -2.23 -22.26
C ILE A 232 -12.14 -1.59 -21.10
N ASP A 233 -11.90 -0.31 -20.83
CA ASP A 233 -12.66 0.40 -19.79
C ASP A 233 -14.16 0.39 -20.13
N LYS A 234 -14.55 0.63 -21.39
CA LYS A 234 -15.94 0.53 -21.83
C LYS A 234 -16.50 -0.89 -21.71
N LEU A 235 -15.74 -1.88 -22.18
CA LEU A 235 -16.12 -3.30 -22.07
C LEU A 235 -16.39 -3.69 -20.61
N CYS A 236 -15.58 -3.21 -19.68
CA CYS A 236 -15.70 -3.54 -18.26
C CYS A 236 -16.62 -2.58 -17.47
N GLY A 237 -17.33 -1.67 -18.13
CA GLY A 237 -18.28 -0.76 -17.46
C GLY A 237 -17.62 0.38 -16.67
N PHE A 238 -16.41 0.79 -17.05
CA PHE A 238 -15.64 1.90 -16.49
C PHE A 238 -15.53 3.11 -17.44
N ASP A 239 -16.42 3.22 -18.43
CA ASP A 239 -16.45 4.29 -19.45
C ASP A 239 -16.68 5.69 -18.84
N GLU A 240 -17.41 5.76 -17.73
CA GLU A 240 -17.48 6.98 -16.93
C GLU A 240 -16.12 7.24 -16.30
N LYS A 241 -15.34 8.15 -16.92
CA LYS A 241 -14.11 8.69 -16.34
C LYS A 241 -14.38 9.02 -14.88
N ARG A 242 -13.71 8.31 -13.97
CA ARG A 242 -13.48 8.82 -12.61
C ARG A 242 -12.89 10.21 -12.81
N ARG A 243 -13.69 11.26 -12.58
CA ARG A 243 -13.31 12.65 -12.89
C ARG A 243 -11.87 12.85 -12.42
N PRO A 244 -10.91 13.02 -13.35
CA PRO A 244 -9.53 13.20 -12.95
C PRO A 244 -9.46 14.59 -12.35
N VAL A 245 -9.54 14.70 -11.04
CA VAL A 245 -9.17 15.94 -10.33
C VAL A 245 -7.65 16.01 -10.34
N ILE A 246 -7.07 16.14 -11.54
CA ILE A 246 -5.70 16.59 -11.71
C ILE A 246 -5.78 18.11 -11.60
N ARG A 247 -5.50 18.62 -10.40
CA ARG A 247 -5.21 20.04 -10.20
C ARG A 247 -3.71 20.23 -10.31
N VAL A 248 -3.26 20.65 -11.48
CA VAL A 248 -2.04 21.46 -11.58
C VAL A 248 -2.55 22.90 -11.62
N ASN A 249 -2.13 23.72 -10.66
CA ASN A 249 -2.46 25.16 -10.53
C ASN A 249 -3.91 25.53 -10.18
N GLY A 250 -4.48 24.93 -9.13
CA GLY A 250 -5.45 25.62 -8.27
C GLY A 250 -6.86 25.93 -8.81
N GLU A 251 -7.11 25.98 -10.12
CA GLU A 251 -8.41 26.35 -10.66
C GLU A 251 -9.22 25.15 -11.16
N ARG A 252 -10.53 25.26 -10.97
CA ARG A 252 -11.55 24.27 -11.24
C ARG A 252 -12.24 24.68 -12.54
N ILE A 253 -12.17 23.86 -13.58
CA ILE A 253 -13.06 24.00 -14.73
C ILE A 253 -14.17 22.96 -14.54
N ASP A 254 -15.37 23.47 -14.25
CA ASP A 254 -16.59 22.69 -14.11
C ASP A 254 -17.23 22.49 -15.49
N SER A 255 -17.55 21.23 -15.80
CA SER A 255 -18.69 20.80 -16.63
C SER A 255 -18.85 19.29 -16.45
#